data_AF-A0A177CDS3-F1
#
_entry.id   AF-A0A177CDS3-F1
#
_cell.length_a   1.000
_cell.length_b   1.000
_cell.length_c   1.000
_cell.angle_alpha   90.00
_cell.angle_beta   90.00
_cell.angle_gamma   90.00
#
_symmetry.space_group_name_H-M   'P 1'
#
loop_
_entity.id
_entity.type
_entity.pdbx_description
1 polymer ?
#
loop_
_entity_poly.entity_id
_entity_poly.type
_entity_poly.pdbx_seq_one_letter_code
_entity_poly.pdbx_strand_id
1 'polypeptide(L)'
;MDPIQAAINDIESLQPGESFSYSQMARKHHVVRSTLSRRHQGITQSRAVVNNNRQNINQQQEKEVLRDQSIRRNTSVLSASDWRKFERLLCSAVKGLATEESYKLSQTLHSISIQNQLLEHENKCLREALATQKRSSNVQRAHDRQHERDIEEQQIQLQKSEQAEARRASKKLKERLLQERRIARAAARDARAKQRADEAADRRLKQQARKAQRQLQNRIKLSKKSNEKVLKPSSRSIEKTQAQREAVDVDEASSVASASQSRRGRIIKKPSRYRSSE
;
A
#
# COMPACT_ATOMS: atom_id res chain seq x y z
N MET A 1 44.81 -8.86 14.75
CA MET A 1 43.83 -7.76 14.55
C MET A 1 42.44 -8.36 14.39
N ASP A 2 41.39 -7.73 14.93
CA ASP A 2 40.00 -8.18 14.71
C ASP A 2 39.72 -8.19 13.20
N PRO A 3 39.36 -9.34 12.59
CA PRO A 3 39.14 -9.43 11.15
C PRO A 3 38.06 -8.47 10.65
N ILE A 4 37.12 -8.09 11.52
CA ILE A 4 36.09 -7.09 11.21
C ILE A 4 36.70 -5.69 11.13
N GLN A 5 37.67 -5.36 11.98
CA GLN A 5 38.34 -4.06 11.96
C GLN A 5 39.31 -3.95 10.77
N ALA A 6 40.01 -5.04 10.43
CA ALA A 6 40.83 -5.07 9.23
C ALA A 6 40.01 -4.82 7.96
N ALA A 7 38.81 -5.42 7.86
CA ALA A 7 37.90 -5.18 6.75
C ALA A 7 37.34 -3.74 6.70
N ILE A 8 37.16 -3.09 7.86
CA ILE A 8 36.73 -1.69 7.93
C ILE A 8 37.84 -0.75 7.49
N ASN A 9 39.08 -0.97 7.96
CA ASN A 9 40.23 -0.18 7.58
C ASN A 9 40.50 -0.28 6.06
N ASP A 10 40.35 -1.47 5.48
CA ASP A 10 40.47 -1.66 4.04
C ASP A 10 39.38 -0.91 3.26
N ILE A 11 38.16 -0.77 3.81
CA ILE A 11 37.08 0.03 3.21
C ILE A 11 37.39 1.54 3.33
N GLU A 12 37.85 1.99 4.49
CA GLU A 12 38.18 3.40 4.77
C GLU A 12 39.44 3.88 4.03
N SER A 13 40.30 2.96 3.57
CA SER A 13 41.49 3.26 2.78
C SER A 13 41.21 3.44 1.28
N LEU A 14 39.98 3.18 0.81
CA LEU A 14 39.59 3.41 -0.58
C LEU A 14 39.39 4.91 -0.83
N GLN A 15 39.72 5.36 -2.04
CA GLN A 15 39.55 6.77 -2.40
C GLN A 15 38.07 7.18 -2.37
N PRO A 16 37.73 8.39 -1.89
CA PRO A 16 36.34 8.85 -1.85
C PRO A 16 35.76 8.87 -3.28
N GLY A 17 34.84 7.94 -3.57
CA GLY A 17 34.20 7.81 -4.88
C GLY A 17 34.44 6.47 -5.60
N GLU A 18 35.35 5.62 -5.11
CA GLU A 18 35.50 4.25 -5.63
C GLU A 18 34.36 3.36 -5.13
N SER A 19 33.60 2.76 -6.06
CA SER A 19 32.47 1.90 -5.71
C SER A 19 32.95 0.54 -5.21
N PHE A 20 32.71 0.22 -3.94
CA PHE A 20 33.04 -1.08 -3.37
C PHE A 20 31.79 -1.90 -3.01
N SER A 21 31.92 -3.23 -3.06
CA SER A 21 30.84 -4.16 -2.66
C SER A 21 31.15 -4.82 -1.33
N TYR A 22 30.24 -4.67 -0.35
CA TYR A 22 30.34 -5.32 0.96
C TYR A 22 30.50 -6.85 0.87
N SER A 23 29.97 -7.49 -0.18
CA SER A 23 30.07 -8.94 -0.37
C SER A 23 31.49 -9.38 -0.77
N GLN A 24 32.21 -8.55 -1.53
CA GLN A 24 33.59 -8.84 -1.95
C GLN A 24 34.55 -8.68 -0.77
N MET A 25 34.42 -7.58 -0.03
CA MET A 25 35.23 -7.31 1.17
C MET A 25 35.00 -8.36 2.26
N ALA A 26 33.74 -8.75 2.48
CA ALA A 26 33.37 -9.82 3.40
C ALA A 26 34.06 -11.16 3.07
N ARG A 27 34.16 -11.51 1.78
CA ARG A 27 34.85 -12.72 1.32
C ARG A 27 36.37 -12.62 1.51
N LYS A 28 36.97 -11.46 1.20
CA LYS A 28 38.42 -11.21 1.36
C LYS A 28 38.87 -11.39 2.82
N HIS A 29 38.09 -10.87 3.77
CA HIS A 29 38.43 -10.90 5.20
C HIS A 29 37.77 -12.03 5.99
N HIS A 30 37.03 -12.92 5.34
CA HIS A 30 36.32 -14.03 5.99
C HIS A 30 35.34 -13.57 7.08
N VAL A 31 34.61 -12.47 6.82
CA VAL A 31 33.64 -11.87 7.75
C VAL A 31 32.24 -11.94 7.17
N VAL A 32 31.22 -12.13 8.01
CA VAL A 32 29.81 -12.08 7.58
C VAL A 32 29.48 -10.68 7.05
N ARG A 33 29.03 -10.59 5.79
CA ARG A 33 28.66 -9.34 5.10
C ARG A 33 27.73 -8.43 5.92
N SER A 34 26.74 -9.01 6.58
CA SER A 34 25.77 -8.24 7.37
C SER A 34 26.41 -7.62 8.62
N THR A 35 27.34 -8.32 9.26
CA THR A 35 28.09 -7.81 10.41
C THR A 35 29.07 -6.72 10.01
N LEU A 36 29.76 -6.88 8.88
CA LEU A 36 30.66 -5.86 8.33
C LEU A 36 29.91 -4.57 7.98
N SER A 37 28.78 -4.68 7.28
CA SER A 37 27.95 -3.53 6.90
C SER A 37 27.39 -2.78 8.12
N ARG A 38 26.85 -3.50 9.11
CA ARG A 38 26.33 -2.86 10.34
C ARG A 38 27.43 -2.18 11.16
N ARG A 39 28.64 -2.74 11.17
CA ARG A 39 29.76 -2.17 11.93
C ARG A 39 30.39 -0.97 11.24
N HIS A 40 30.51 -1.00 9.91
CA HIS A 40 30.93 0.15 9.10
C HIS A 40 29.93 1.32 9.19
N GLN A 41 28.63 1.04 9.19
CA GLN A 41 27.57 2.06 9.36
C GLN A 41 27.38 2.54 10.80
N GLY A 42 28.19 2.07 11.76
CA GLY A 42 28.10 2.46 13.16
C GLY A 42 26.88 1.90 13.93
N ILE A 43 26.08 1.02 13.33
CA ILE A 43 24.90 0.39 13.95
C ILE A 43 25.31 -0.59 15.06
N THR A 44 26.43 -1.30 14.85
CA THR A 44 26.97 -2.24 15.85
C THR A 44 28.39 -1.86 16.20
N GLN A 45 28.66 -1.66 17.50
CA GLN A 45 29.99 -1.30 17.99
C GLN A 45 30.78 -2.53 18.46
N SER A 46 32.11 -2.39 18.49
CA SER A 46 32.98 -3.38 19.12
C SER A 46 32.72 -3.46 20.62
N ARG A 47 32.83 -4.66 21.20
CA ARG A 47 32.70 -4.86 22.65
C ARG A 47 33.70 -4.03 23.45
N ALA A 48 34.90 -3.79 22.91
CA ALA A 48 35.89 -2.91 23.51
C ALA A 48 35.42 -1.45 23.56
N VAL A 49 34.86 -0.95 22.47
CA VAL A 49 34.31 0.42 22.38
C VAL A 49 33.12 0.59 23.33
N VAL A 50 32.21 -0.38 23.37
CA VAL A 50 31.08 -0.38 24.32
C VAL A 50 31.57 -0.37 25.77
N ASN A 51 32.59 -1.15 26.10
CA ASN A 51 33.16 -1.16 27.45
C ASN A 51 33.84 0.17 27.81
N ASN A 52 34.61 0.76 26.88
CA ASN A 52 35.23 2.08 27.09
C ASN A 52 34.18 3.18 27.29
N ASN A 53 33.11 3.17 26.49
CA ASN A 53 32.00 4.11 26.63
C ASN A 53 31.33 3.98 28.01
N ARG A 54 31.10 2.74 28.47
CA ARG A 54 30.57 2.48 29.82
C ARG A 54 31.49 3.00 30.92
N GLN A 55 32.80 2.79 30.80
CA GLN A 55 33.78 3.28 31.77
C GLN A 55 33.84 4.82 31.80
N ASN A 56 33.81 5.47 30.64
CA ASN A 56 33.88 6.93 30.54
C ASN A 56 32.63 7.61 31.13
N ILE A 57 31.44 7.03 30.90
CA ILE A 57 30.19 7.49 31.53
C ILE A 57 30.30 7.43 33.06
N ASN A 58 30.86 6.34 33.60
CA ASN A 58 31.01 6.19 35.05
C ASN A 58 32.01 7.22 35.63
N GLN A 59 33.14 7.43 34.95
CA GLN A 59 34.12 8.45 35.37
C GLN A 59 33.55 9.88 35.35
N GLN A 60 32.66 10.19 34.40
CA GLN A 60 31.98 11.48 34.36
C GLN A 60 31.01 11.63 35.54
N GLN A 61 30.24 10.59 35.86
CA GLN A 61 29.35 10.56 37.03
C GLN A 61 30.12 10.72 38.35
N GLU A 62 31.27 10.06 38.50
CA GLU A 62 32.13 10.21 39.68
C GLU A 62 32.68 11.64 39.84
N LYS A 63 33.13 12.26 38.73
CA LYS A 63 33.60 13.65 38.72
C LYS A 63 32.49 14.64 39.09
N GLU A 64 31.27 14.39 38.65
CA GLU A 64 30.09 15.20 38.99
C GLU A 64 29.77 15.09 40.48
N VAL A 65 29.77 13.87 41.04
CA VAL A 65 29.57 13.64 42.47
C VAL A 65 30.64 14.35 43.31
N LEU A 66 31.91 14.30 42.91
CA LEU A 66 33.00 15.00 43.60
C LEU A 66 32.86 16.52 43.52
N ARG A 67 32.45 17.05 42.37
CA ARG A 67 32.19 18.48 42.16
C ARG A 67 31.06 18.96 43.07
N ASP A 68 29.95 18.22 43.14
CA ASP A 68 28.82 18.56 44.00
C ASP A 68 29.16 18.49 45.49
N GLN A 69 30.00 17.55 45.89
CA GLN A 69 30.49 17.48 47.27
C GLN A 69 31.39 18.67 47.62
N SER A 70 32.26 19.10 46.70
CA SER A 70 33.10 20.29 46.87
C SER A 70 32.23 21.57 46.99
N ILE A 71 31.23 21.71 46.12
CA ILE A 71 30.26 22.81 46.16
C ILE A 71 29.49 22.80 47.49
N ARG A 72 28.96 21.66 47.91
CA ARG A 72 28.23 21.51 49.20
C ARG A 72 29.11 21.84 50.41
N ARG A 73 30.39 21.48 50.40
CA ARG A 73 31.32 21.83 51.49
C ARG A 73 31.55 23.35 51.55
N ASN A 74 31.72 24.00 50.41
CA ASN A 74 32.01 25.44 50.35
C ASN A 74 30.79 26.35 50.62
N THR A 75 29.56 25.88 50.38
CA THR A 75 28.33 26.66 50.66
C THR A 75 27.83 26.52 52.10
N SER A 76 28.38 25.59 52.88
CA SER A 76 27.89 25.26 54.24
C SER A 76 28.41 26.20 55.34
N VAL A 77 29.46 26.97 55.09
CA VAL A 77 30.11 27.74 56.16
C VAL A 77 29.46 29.11 56.37
N LEU A 78 28.94 29.78 55.32
CA LEU A 78 28.14 31.00 55.45
C LEU A 78 27.14 31.08 54.29
N SER A 79 25.86 30.80 54.57
CA SER A 79 24.77 31.06 53.62
C SER A 79 24.72 32.56 53.32
N ALA A 80 24.46 32.93 52.07
CA ALA A 80 24.30 34.32 51.64
C ALA A 80 23.23 35.08 52.45
N SER A 81 22.32 34.37 53.12
CA SER A 81 21.25 34.94 53.94
C SER A 81 21.68 35.37 55.35
N ASP A 82 22.92 35.11 55.75
CA ASP A 82 23.35 35.29 57.15
C ASP A 82 24.24 36.53 57.35
N TRP A 83 23.88 37.69 56.79
CA TRP A 83 24.59 38.95 57.01
C TRP A 83 24.75 39.30 58.50
N ARG A 84 23.80 38.87 59.36
CA ARG A 84 23.91 38.99 60.83
C ARG A 84 24.96 38.07 61.46
N LYS A 85 25.31 36.94 60.81
CA LYS A 85 26.42 36.08 61.24
C LYS A 85 27.75 36.70 60.80
N PHE A 86 27.80 37.27 59.59
CA PHE A 86 28.95 38.07 59.15
C PHE A 86 29.19 39.29 60.05
N GLU A 87 28.13 40.02 60.43
CA GLU A 87 28.19 41.16 61.34
C GLU A 87 28.71 40.75 62.72
N ARG A 88 28.18 39.66 63.29
CA ARG A 88 28.69 39.10 64.56
C ARG A 88 30.17 38.70 64.48
N LEU A 89 30.59 38.09 63.37
CA LEU A 89 31.99 37.72 63.15
C LEU A 89 32.88 38.96 62.99
N LEU A 90 32.46 39.96 62.22
CA LEU A 90 33.15 41.23 62.05
C LEU A 90 33.31 41.98 63.38
N CYS A 91 32.23 42.15 64.15
CA CYS A 91 32.29 42.77 65.48
C CYS A 91 33.13 41.96 66.48
N SER A 92 33.23 40.63 66.31
CA SER A 92 34.07 39.78 67.17
C SER A 92 35.56 39.79 66.80
N ALA A 93 35.88 39.96 65.52
CA ALA A 93 37.25 40.00 65.00
C ALA A 93 37.87 41.40 65.08
N VAL A 94 37.04 42.44 64.92
CA VAL A 94 37.42 43.86 65.06
C VAL A 94 37.19 44.33 66.51
N LYS A 95 37.64 43.54 67.49
CA LYS A 95 37.54 43.92 68.92
C LYS A 95 38.55 45.03 69.22
N GLY A 96 38.05 46.23 69.50
CA GLY A 96 38.81 47.31 70.13
C GLY A 96 38.77 48.67 69.46
N LEU A 97 38.16 48.79 68.27
CA LEU A 97 38.02 50.07 67.58
C LEU A 97 36.62 50.10 66.95
N ALA A 98 35.63 50.56 67.71
CA ALA A 98 34.33 50.96 67.18
C ALA A 98 34.50 52.23 66.32
N THR A 99 35.21 52.09 65.20
CA THR A 99 35.51 53.17 64.27
C THR A 99 34.42 53.22 63.19
N GLU A 100 34.18 54.41 62.67
CA GLU A 100 33.30 54.72 61.52
C GLU A 100 33.45 53.71 60.36
N GLU A 101 34.65 53.18 60.14
CA GLU A 101 34.96 52.21 59.09
C GLU A 101 34.25 50.85 59.27
N SER A 102 34.07 50.39 60.51
CA SER A 102 33.34 49.15 60.80
C SER A 102 31.84 49.27 60.51
N TYR A 103 31.27 50.44 60.77
CA TYR A 103 29.86 50.75 60.48
C TYR A 103 29.62 50.87 58.97
N LYS A 104 30.50 51.59 58.26
CA LYS A 104 30.47 51.65 56.79
C LYS A 104 30.54 50.27 56.15
N LEU A 105 31.38 49.38 56.69
CA LEU A 105 31.47 48.00 56.21
C LEU A 105 30.20 47.18 56.49
N SER A 106 29.57 47.32 57.67
CA SER A 106 28.28 46.66 57.95
C SER A 106 27.18 47.15 57.00
N GLN A 107 27.15 48.45 56.74
CA GLN A 107 26.17 49.06 55.83
C GLN A 107 26.35 48.59 54.38
N THR A 108 27.59 48.51 53.87
CA THR A 108 27.85 47.99 52.52
C THR A 108 27.53 46.51 52.41
N LEU A 109 27.88 45.71 53.41
CA LEU A 109 27.53 44.29 53.44
C LEU A 109 26.02 44.07 53.50
N HIS A 110 25.29 44.88 54.26
CA HIS A 110 23.83 44.86 54.28
C HIS A 110 23.25 45.22 52.91
N SER A 111 23.75 46.29 52.28
CA SER A 111 23.35 46.69 50.91
C SER A 111 23.60 45.57 49.89
N ILE A 112 24.78 44.96 49.91
CA ILE A 112 25.14 43.83 49.04
C ILE A 112 24.23 42.62 49.31
N SER A 113 23.92 42.33 50.56
CA SER A 113 23.00 41.25 50.93
C SER A 113 21.60 41.46 50.35
N ILE A 114 21.07 42.69 50.43
CA ILE A 114 19.76 43.04 49.84
C ILE A 114 19.82 42.93 48.32
N GLN A 115 20.88 43.46 47.69
CA GLN A 115 21.07 43.36 46.24
C GLN A 115 21.13 41.91 45.77
N ASN A 116 21.84 41.04 46.49
CA ASN A 116 21.90 39.62 46.17
C ASN A 116 20.53 38.94 46.30
N GLN A 117 19.77 39.23 47.36
CA GLN A 117 18.40 38.71 47.51
C GLN A 117 17.51 39.16 46.34
N LEU A 118 17.59 40.43 45.93
CA LEU A 118 16.85 40.95 44.80
C LEU A 118 17.23 40.22 43.49
N LEU A 119 18.53 40.03 43.26
CA LEU A 119 19.02 39.29 42.10
C LEU A 119 18.60 37.82 42.12
N GLU A 120 18.57 37.17 43.28
CA GLU A 120 18.07 35.79 43.42
C GLU A 120 16.58 35.70 43.05
N HIS A 121 15.77 36.63 43.54
CA HIS A 121 14.36 36.73 43.19
C HIS A 121 14.15 37.02 41.70
N GLU A 122 14.92 37.94 41.11
CA GLU A 122 14.87 38.24 39.68
C GLU A 122 15.21 37.01 38.83
N ASN A 123 16.30 36.31 39.17
CA ASN A 123 16.68 35.07 38.50
C ASN A 123 15.60 33.99 38.60
N LYS A 124 14.91 33.89 39.75
CA LYS A 124 13.79 32.98 39.94
C LYS A 124 12.63 33.36 39.00
N CYS A 125 12.22 34.62 38.97
CA CYS A 125 11.16 35.10 38.09
C CYS A 125 11.50 34.88 36.60
N LEU A 126 12.73 35.15 36.17
CA LEU A 126 13.19 34.90 34.80
C LEU A 126 13.14 33.42 34.42
N ARG A 127 13.55 32.52 35.34
CA ARG A 127 13.46 31.07 35.12
C ARG A 127 12.01 30.61 34.96
N GLU A 128 11.09 31.15 35.75
CA GLU A 128 9.66 30.86 35.66
C GLU A 128 9.07 31.37 34.34
N ALA A 129 9.37 32.61 33.93
CA ALA A 129 8.94 33.18 32.66
C ALA A 129 9.46 32.38 31.45
N LEU A 130 10.71 31.92 31.50
CA LEU A 130 11.29 31.08 30.46
C LEU A 130 10.59 29.69 30.43
N ALA A 131 10.25 29.14 31.60
CA ALA A 131 9.50 27.89 31.67
C ALA A 131 8.09 28.02 31.10
N THR A 132 7.36 29.12 31.37
CA THR A 132 6.04 29.37 30.79
C THR A 132 6.11 29.57 29.28
N GLN A 133 7.11 30.31 28.79
CA GLN A 133 7.35 30.48 27.36
C GLN A 133 7.66 29.15 26.65
N LYS A 134 8.48 28.30 27.26
CA LYS A 134 8.74 26.94 26.74
C LYS A 134 7.47 26.10 26.69
N ARG A 135 6.62 26.19 27.71
CA ARG A 135 5.32 25.49 27.74
C ARG A 135 4.41 25.98 26.61
N SER A 136 4.25 27.28 26.41
CA SER A 136 3.40 27.81 25.33
C SER A 136 3.93 27.45 23.94
N SER A 137 5.25 27.50 23.70
CA SER A 137 5.86 27.05 22.45
C SER A 137 5.62 25.55 22.18
N ASN A 138 5.72 24.71 23.22
CA ASN A 138 5.44 23.29 23.10
C ASN A 138 3.96 23.00 22.80
N VAL A 139 3.04 23.77 23.40
CA VAL A 139 1.60 23.69 23.10
C VAL A 139 1.33 24.10 21.65
N GLN A 140 1.93 25.19 21.17
CA GLN A 140 1.80 25.61 19.77
C GLN A 140 2.26 24.51 18.82
N ARG A 141 3.47 23.95 19.05
CA ARG A 141 3.98 22.81 18.27
C ARG A 141 3.09 21.57 18.35
N ALA A 142 2.33 21.37 19.42
CA ALA A 142 1.37 20.27 19.53
C ALA A 142 0.14 20.52 18.66
N HIS A 143 -0.37 21.75 18.65
CA HIS A 143 -1.46 22.17 17.79
C HIS A 143 -1.09 22.08 16.30
N ASP A 144 0.09 22.58 15.92
CA ASP A 144 0.56 22.53 14.53
C ASP A 144 0.65 21.07 14.04
N ARG A 145 1.18 20.17 14.87
CA ARG A 145 1.22 18.72 14.59
C ARG A 145 -0.15 18.07 14.50
N GLN A 146 -1.18 18.60 15.17
CA GLN A 146 -2.54 18.10 15.02
C GLN A 146 -3.14 18.59 13.71
N HIS A 147 -2.95 19.86 13.39
CA HIS A 147 -3.42 20.45 12.15
C HIS A 147 -2.82 19.77 10.91
N GLU A 148 -1.53 19.45 10.93
CA GLU A 148 -0.86 18.68 9.88
C GLU A 148 -1.51 17.29 9.69
N ARG A 149 -1.82 16.58 10.79
CA ARG A 149 -2.50 15.29 10.71
C ARG A 149 -3.89 15.40 10.13
N ASP A 150 -4.66 16.41 10.52
CA ASP A 150 -6.01 16.62 10.00
C ASP A 150 -5.97 16.88 8.48
N ILE A 151 -4.98 17.65 8.01
CA ILE A 151 -4.75 17.87 6.57
C ILE A 151 -4.37 16.56 5.87
N GLU A 152 -3.43 15.80 6.43
CA GLU A 152 -3.01 14.50 5.87
C GLU A 152 -4.18 13.50 5.81
N GLU A 153 -5.01 13.44 6.84
CA GLU A 153 -6.20 12.59 6.89
C GLU A 153 -7.22 12.98 5.81
N GLN A 154 -7.45 14.29 5.63
CA GLN A 154 -8.31 14.79 4.54
C GLN A 154 -7.76 14.41 3.17
N GLN A 155 -6.45 14.57 2.94
CA GLN A 155 -5.83 14.17 1.68
C GLN A 155 -5.96 12.66 1.43
N ILE A 156 -5.73 11.84 2.44
CA ILE A 156 -5.89 10.38 2.35
C ILE A 156 -7.35 10.02 2.04
N GLN A 157 -8.31 10.73 2.63
CA GLN A 157 -9.73 10.51 2.38
C GLN A 157 -10.11 10.86 0.95
N LEU A 158 -9.63 11.99 0.42
CA LEU A 158 -9.82 12.38 -0.98
C LEU A 158 -9.22 11.35 -1.94
N GLN A 159 -7.98 10.92 -1.70
CA GLN A 159 -7.36 9.86 -2.50
C GLN A 159 -8.16 8.55 -2.48
N LYS A 160 -8.69 8.16 -1.32
CA LYS A 160 -9.54 6.96 -1.20
C LYS A 160 -10.85 7.12 -1.99
N SER A 161 -11.49 8.29 -1.95
CA SER A 161 -12.69 8.55 -2.76
C SER A 161 -12.39 8.53 -4.25
N GLU A 162 -11.31 9.18 -4.69
CA GLU A 162 -10.88 9.18 -6.09
C GLU A 162 -10.58 7.76 -6.58
N GLN A 163 -9.87 6.95 -5.78
CA GLN A 163 -9.63 5.55 -6.10
C GLN A 163 -10.93 4.74 -6.17
N ALA A 164 -11.89 5.00 -5.28
CA ALA A 164 -13.19 4.34 -5.31
C ALA A 164 -13.99 4.71 -6.56
N GLU A 165 -13.95 5.97 -6.98
CA GLU A 165 -14.57 6.44 -8.22
C GLU A 165 -13.91 5.86 -9.47
N ALA A 166 -12.58 5.81 -9.53
CA ALA A 166 -11.85 5.14 -10.61
C ALA A 166 -12.22 3.65 -10.73
N ARG A 167 -12.38 2.96 -9.59
CA ARG A 167 -12.88 1.57 -9.56
C ARG A 167 -14.32 1.45 -10.05
N ARG A 168 -15.19 2.40 -9.72
CA ARG A 168 -16.58 2.43 -10.22
C ARG A 168 -16.62 2.69 -11.74
N ALA A 169 -15.82 3.65 -12.22
CA ALA A 169 -15.72 3.98 -13.64
C ALA A 169 -15.22 2.79 -14.47
N SER A 170 -14.15 2.13 -14.02
CA SER A 170 -13.61 0.94 -14.70
C SER A 170 -14.61 -0.24 -14.74
N LYS A 171 -15.38 -0.46 -13.65
CA LYS A 171 -16.48 -1.45 -13.66
C LYS A 171 -17.54 -1.11 -14.70
N LYS A 172 -18.01 0.13 -14.74
CA LYS A 172 -19.02 0.59 -15.73
C LYS A 172 -18.50 0.44 -17.17
N LEU A 173 -17.24 0.80 -17.42
CA LEU A 173 -16.63 0.65 -18.74
C LEU A 173 -16.56 -0.83 -19.16
N LYS A 174 -16.15 -1.71 -18.24
CA LYS A 174 -16.12 -3.16 -18.48
C LYS A 174 -17.51 -3.72 -18.80
N GLU A 175 -18.54 -3.26 -18.09
CA GLU A 175 -19.93 -3.64 -18.34
C GLU A 175 -20.40 -3.18 -19.72
N ARG A 176 -20.11 -1.93 -20.12
CA ARG A 176 -20.42 -1.41 -21.46
C ARG A 176 -19.75 -2.25 -22.56
N LEU A 177 -18.46 -2.51 -22.44
CA LEU A 177 -17.74 -3.36 -23.40
C LEU A 177 -18.34 -4.78 -23.48
N LEU A 178 -18.79 -5.33 -22.36
CA LEU A 178 -19.46 -6.64 -22.35
C LEU A 178 -20.82 -6.59 -23.04
N GLN A 179 -21.60 -5.52 -22.83
CA GLN A 179 -22.88 -5.31 -23.51
C GLN A 179 -22.70 -5.15 -25.01
N GLU A 180 -21.76 -4.31 -25.44
CA GLU A 180 -21.40 -4.15 -26.86
C GLU A 180 -21.00 -5.48 -27.49
N ARG A 181 -20.18 -6.28 -26.79
CA ARG A 181 -19.80 -7.62 -27.26
C ARG A 181 -21.00 -8.56 -27.38
N ARG A 182 -22.00 -8.45 -26.50
CA ARG A 182 -23.25 -9.23 -26.60
C ARG A 182 -24.07 -8.79 -27.81
N ILE A 183 -24.23 -7.49 -28.01
CA ILE A 183 -24.94 -6.91 -29.16
C ILE A 183 -24.26 -7.32 -30.47
N ALA A 184 -22.95 -7.19 -30.56
CA ALA A 184 -22.17 -7.60 -31.74
C ALA A 184 -22.34 -9.10 -32.05
N ARG A 185 -22.38 -9.96 -31.02
CA ARG A 185 -22.66 -11.40 -31.20
C ARG A 185 -24.09 -11.67 -31.68
N ALA A 186 -25.08 -10.92 -31.18
CA ALA A 186 -26.46 -11.04 -31.64
C ALA A 186 -26.59 -10.59 -33.09
N ALA A 187 -26.08 -9.39 -33.42
CA ALA A 187 -26.05 -8.87 -34.78
C ALA A 187 -25.34 -9.83 -35.77
N ALA A 188 -24.24 -10.47 -35.35
CA ALA A 188 -23.56 -11.47 -36.18
C ALA A 188 -24.40 -12.74 -36.41
N ARG A 189 -25.23 -13.15 -35.44
CA ARG A 189 -26.18 -14.27 -35.62
C ARG A 189 -27.28 -13.89 -36.59
N ASP A 190 -27.84 -12.70 -36.45
CA ASP A 190 -28.91 -12.21 -37.31
C ASP A 190 -28.41 -12.02 -38.75
N ALA A 191 -27.21 -11.47 -38.94
CA ALA A 191 -26.58 -11.35 -40.25
C ALA A 191 -26.38 -12.72 -40.92
N ARG A 192 -25.89 -13.72 -40.18
CA ARG A 192 -25.76 -15.10 -40.69
C ARG A 192 -27.11 -15.73 -41.02
N ALA A 193 -28.16 -15.44 -40.25
CA ALA A 193 -29.50 -15.93 -40.53
C ALA A 193 -30.07 -15.31 -41.82
N LYS A 194 -29.88 -14.01 -42.02
CA LYS A 194 -30.27 -13.30 -43.26
C LYS A 194 -29.54 -13.87 -44.47
N GLN A 195 -28.21 -13.98 -44.41
CA GLN A 195 -27.42 -14.59 -45.50
C GLN A 195 -27.92 -16.00 -45.86
N ARG A 196 -28.21 -16.85 -44.86
CA ARG A 196 -28.78 -18.18 -45.10
C ARG A 196 -30.17 -18.13 -45.74
N ALA A 197 -31.00 -17.15 -45.36
CA ALA A 197 -32.32 -16.96 -45.94
C ALA A 197 -32.23 -16.50 -47.41
N ASP A 198 -31.33 -15.56 -47.70
CA ASP A 198 -31.06 -15.05 -49.04
C ASP A 198 -30.52 -16.17 -49.94
N GLU A 199 -29.53 -16.93 -49.47
CA GLU A 199 -29.03 -18.10 -50.19
C GLU A 199 -30.13 -19.15 -50.43
N ALA A 200 -31.03 -19.37 -49.46
CA ALA A 200 -32.15 -20.29 -49.62
C ALA A 200 -33.17 -19.77 -50.64
N ALA A 201 -33.42 -18.45 -50.68
CA ALA A 201 -34.26 -17.80 -51.68
C ALA A 201 -33.65 -17.95 -53.08
N ASP A 202 -32.35 -17.68 -53.23
CA ASP A 202 -31.61 -17.87 -54.49
C ASP A 202 -31.66 -19.32 -54.98
N ARG A 203 -31.49 -20.29 -54.06
CA ARG A 203 -31.63 -21.72 -54.40
C ARG A 203 -33.04 -22.03 -54.89
N ARG A 204 -34.08 -21.48 -54.25
CA ARG A 204 -35.49 -21.66 -54.68
C ARG A 204 -35.73 -21.05 -56.06
N LEU A 205 -35.24 -19.84 -56.32
CA LEU A 205 -35.34 -19.19 -57.63
C LEU A 205 -34.65 -20.01 -58.71
N LYS A 206 -33.42 -20.50 -58.47
CA LYS A 206 -32.70 -21.38 -59.39
C LYS A 206 -33.47 -22.69 -59.66
N GLN A 207 -34.08 -23.28 -58.63
CA GLN A 207 -34.91 -24.48 -58.79
C GLN A 207 -36.16 -24.20 -59.63
N GLN A 208 -36.85 -23.08 -59.39
CA GLN A 208 -38.01 -22.67 -60.17
C GLN A 208 -37.64 -22.42 -61.64
N ALA A 209 -36.53 -21.70 -61.90
CA ALA A 209 -36.02 -21.47 -63.24
C ALA A 209 -35.70 -22.80 -63.98
N ARG A 210 -35.04 -23.75 -63.30
CA ARG A 210 -34.79 -25.09 -63.85
C ARG A 210 -36.09 -25.85 -64.17
N LYS A 211 -37.11 -25.77 -63.29
CA LYS A 211 -38.41 -26.40 -63.52
C LYS A 211 -39.14 -25.77 -64.72
N ALA A 212 -39.17 -24.45 -64.80
CA ALA A 212 -39.76 -23.72 -65.92
C ALA A 212 -39.07 -24.06 -67.26
N GLN A 213 -37.73 -24.12 -67.26
CA GLN A 213 -36.95 -24.52 -68.43
C GLN A 213 -37.28 -25.95 -68.88
N ARG A 214 -37.38 -26.91 -67.95
CA ARG A 214 -37.80 -28.29 -68.25
C ARG A 214 -39.21 -28.34 -68.86
N GLN A 215 -40.15 -27.56 -68.31
CA GLN A 215 -41.51 -27.47 -68.84
C GLN A 215 -41.52 -26.91 -70.27
N LEU A 216 -40.74 -25.86 -70.55
CA LEU A 216 -40.58 -25.30 -71.90
C LEU A 216 -40.01 -26.34 -72.86
N GLN A 217 -38.93 -27.04 -72.48
CA GLN A 217 -38.34 -28.09 -73.29
C GLN A 217 -39.33 -29.22 -73.59
N ASN A 218 -40.11 -29.64 -72.59
CA ASN A 218 -41.15 -30.65 -72.76
C ASN A 218 -42.26 -30.18 -73.71
N ARG A 219 -42.69 -28.91 -73.60
CA ARG A 219 -43.66 -28.31 -74.54
C ARG A 219 -43.13 -28.28 -75.98
N ILE A 220 -41.88 -27.88 -76.18
CA ILE A 220 -41.23 -27.89 -77.50
C ILE A 220 -41.16 -29.33 -78.05
N LYS A 221 -40.82 -30.33 -77.22
CA LYS A 221 -40.83 -31.73 -77.63
C LYS A 221 -42.23 -32.21 -78.00
N LEU A 222 -43.25 -31.86 -77.24
CA LEU A 222 -44.65 -32.22 -77.50
C LEU A 222 -45.19 -31.56 -78.77
N SER A 223 -44.87 -30.29 -79.03
CA SER A 223 -45.31 -29.61 -80.26
C SER A 223 -44.64 -30.17 -81.52
N LYS A 224 -43.38 -30.61 -81.42
CA LYS A 224 -42.72 -31.38 -82.49
C LYS A 224 -43.44 -32.72 -82.73
N LYS A 225 -43.90 -33.38 -81.67
CA LYS A 225 -44.65 -34.65 -81.72
C LYS A 225 -46.10 -34.50 -82.22
N SER A 226 -46.72 -33.32 -82.08
CA SER A 226 -48.06 -33.04 -82.63
C SER A 226 -48.05 -32.70 -84.12
N ASN A 227 -46.94 -32.18 -84.66
CA ASN A 227 -46.78 -32.04 -86.11
C ASN A 227 -46.56 -33.39 -86.81
N GLU A 228 -46.19 -34.43 -86.07
CA GLU A 228 -46.07 -35.81 -86.54
C GLU A 228 -47.38 -36.60 -86.44
N LYS A 229 -48.42 -36.03 -85.80
CA LYS A 229 -49.72 -36.68 -85.55
C LYS A 229 -50.89 -35.83 -86.04
N VAL A 230 -50.86 -35.43 -87.31
CA VAL A 230 -52.08 -35.11 -88.06
C VAL A 230 -52.51 -36.37 -88.81
N LEU A 231 -52.88 -37.44 -88.08
CA LEU A 231 -53.70 -38.56 -88.58
C LEU A 231 -54.32 -39.34 -87.38
N LYS A 232 -55.46 -38.81 -86.90
CA LYS A 232 -56.63 -39.48 -86.27
C LYS A 232 -56.50 -40.23 -84.90
N PRO A 233 -57.65 -40.36 -84.16
CA PRO A 233 -57.68 -40.35 -82.70
C PRO A 233 -57.98 -41.73 -82.08
N SER A 234 -57.70 -41.90 -80.78
CA SER A 234 -58.19 -43.04 -80.00
C SER A 234 -58.43 -42.67 -78.53
N SER A 235 -59.35 -43.42 -77.95
CA SER A 235 -60.24 -43.19 -76.82
C SER A 235 -59.65 -43.31 -75.41
N ARG A 236 -60.22 -42.48 -74.52
CA ARG A 236 -60.59 -42.70 -73.10
C ARG A 236 -59.75 -43.66 -72.23
N SER A 237 -59.32 -43.15 -71.08
CA SER A 237 -59.86 -43.58 -69.78
C SER A 237 -59.53 -42.57 -68.68
N ILE A 238 -60.52 -42.36 -67.81
CA ILE A 238 -60.54 -41.48 -66.66
C ILE A 238 -60.22 -42.36 -65.46
N GLU A 239 -59.16 -42.06 -64.71
CA GLU A 239 -59.01 -42.55 -63.34
C GLU A 239 -58.68 -41.42 -62.38
N LYS A 240 -59.42 -41.45 -61.27
CA LYS A 240 -59.54 -40.45 -60.23
C LYS A 240 -58.42 -40.60 -59.19
N THR A 241 -57.91 -39.44 -58.75
CA THR A 241 -57.70 -39.00 -57.36
C THR A 241 -57.63 -40.07 -56.25
N GLN A 242 -56.55 -40.08 -55.45
CA GLN A 242 -56.55 -39.56 -54.06
C GLN A 242 -55.19 -39.69 -53.36
N ALA A 243 -54.98 -38.76 -52.44
CA ALA A 243 -53.81 -38.57 -51.59
C ALA A 243 -54.04 -39.17 -50.19
N GLN A 244 -52.94 -39.37 -49.43
CA GLN A 244 -52.75 -39.33 -47.95
C GLN A 244 -51.54 -40.26 -47.66
N ARG A 245 -50.42 -39.89 -47.02
CA ARG A 245 -50.13 -39.13 -45.78
C ARG A 245 -50.91 -39.63 -44.58
N GLU A 246 -50.34 -40.61 -43.90
CA GLU A 246 -50.46 -40.76 -42.45
C GLU A 246 -49.07 -41.01 -41.86
N ALA A 247 -48.67 -40.08 -40.99
CA ALA A 247 -47.62 -40.24 -40.01
C ALA A 247 -48.32 -40.69 -38.73
N VAL A 248 -47.80 -41.74 -38.08
CA VAL A 248 -48.23 -42.14 -36.75
C VAL A 248 -47.03 -42.05 -35.84
N ASP A 249 -47.20 -41.19 -34.83
CA ASP A 249 -46.42 -41.04 -33.62
C ASP A 249 -46.27 -42.38 -32.90
N VAL A 250 -45.06 -42.67 -32.43
CA VAL A 250 -44.84 -43.57 -31.30
C VAL A 250 -43.96 -42.81 -30.32
N ASP A 251 -44.61 -42.19 -29.34
CA ASP A 251 -44.03 -41.90 -28.03
C ASP A 251 -43.70 -43.25 -27.37
N GLU A 252 -42.42 -43.52 -27.12
CA GLU A 252 -42.02 -44.46 -26.08
C GLU A 252 -40.84 -43.85 -25.31
N ALA A 253 -41.15 -43.48 -24.08
CA ALA A 253 -40.23 -42.92 -23.13
C ALA A 253 -39.10 -43.91 -22.79
N SER A 254 -37.86 -43.46 -22.88
CA SER A 254 -36.79 -44.02 -22.06
C SER A 254 -35.90 -42.89 -21.55
N SER A 255 -36.33 -42.31 -20.43
CA SER A 255 -35.50 -41.51 -19.54
C SER A 255 -34.48 -42.42 -18.85
N VAL A 256 -33.36 -42.70 -19.52
CA VAL A 256 -32.16 -43.21 -18.83
C VAL A 256 -31.48 -42.02 -18.18
N ALA A 257 -31.58 -41.96 -16.85
CA ALA A 257 -30.93 -40.98 -16.00
C ALA A 257 -29.41 -40.96 -16.28
N SER A 258 -28.98 -40.00 -17.10
CA SER A 258 -27.58 -39.82 -17.45
C SER A 258 -26.87 -39.05 -16.33
N ALA A 259 -25.84 -39.68 -15.77
CA ALA A 259 -24.99 -39.11 -14.74
C ALA A 259 -24.51 -37.70 -15.09
N SER A 260 -24.57 -36.76 -14.13
CA SER A 260 -24.27 -35.35 -14.33
C SER A 260 -22.83 -35.13 -14.81
N GLN A 261 -22.65 -34.87 -16.10
CA GLN A 261 -21.35 -34.53 -16.69
C GLN A 261 -21.11 -33.01 -16.66
N SER A 262 -19.88 -32.59 -16.37
CA SER A 262 -19.45 -31.18 -16.51
C SER A 262 -19.53 -30.75 -17.98
N ARG A 263 -19.74 -29.45 -18.26
CA ARG A 263 -19.71 -28.84 -19.62
C ARG A 263 -18.45 -29.16 -20.45
N ARG A 264 -17.41 -29.73 -19.85
CA ARG A 264 -16.16 -30.18 -20.50
C ARG A 264 -15.96 -31.70 -20.53
N GLY A 265 -17.01 -32.50 -20.32
CA GLY A 265 -16.95 -33.96 -20.44
C GLY A 265 -16.16 -34.68 -19.34
N ARG A 266 -15.89 -34.03 -18.20
CA ARG A 266 -15.24 -34.70 -17.06
C ARG A 266 -16.27 -35.36 -16.16
N ILE A 267 -15.99 -36.61 -15.78
CA ILE A 267 -16.76 -37.39 -14.82
C ILE A 267 -16.60 -36.75 -13.43
N ILE A 268 -17.70 -36.26 -12.86
CA ILE A 268 -17.72 -35.67 -11.52
C ILE A 268 -17.84 -36.81 -10.50
N LYS A 269 -16.76 -37.13 -9.78
CA LYS A 269 -16.82 -38.03 -8.63
C LYS A 269 -17.38 -37.27 -7.43
N LYS A 270 -18.53 -37.70 -6.89
CA LYS A 270 -19.10 -37.10 -5.68
C LYS A 270 -18.25 -37.49 -4.44
N PRO A 271 -18.08 -36.59 -3.45
CA PRO A 271 -17.40 -36.89 -2.19
C PRO A 271 -18.06 -38.05 -1.42
N SER A 272 -17.28 -38.84 -0.69
CA SER A 272 -17.72 -40.05 0.03
C SER A 272 -18.87 -39.83 1.02
N ARG A 273 -19.01 -38.61 1.56
CA ARG A 273 -20.09 -38.22 2.47
C ARG A 273 -21.50 -38.30 1.88
N TYR A 274 -21.64 -38.37 0.56
CA TYR A 274 -22.94 -38.43 -0.14
C TYR A 274 -23.16 -39.76 -0.87
N ARG A 275 -22.37 -40.80 -0.58
CA ARG A 275 -22.65 -42.15 -1.04
C ARG A 275 -23.64 -42.76 -0.06
N SER A 276 -24.91 -42.87 -0.46
CA SER A 276 -25.91 -43.66 0.28
C SER A 276 -25.37 -45.08 0.41
N SER A 277 -25.33 -45.57 1.64
CA SER A 277 -24.97 -46.95 1.97
C SER A 277 -26.08 -47.88 1.48
N GLU A 278 -25.76 -48.70 0.48
CA GLU A 278 -26.46 -49.97 0.21
C GLU A 278 -25.75 -51.10 0.95
#